data_AF-A0A1G4H5P8-F1
#
_entry.id   AF-A0A1G4H5P8-F1
#
_cell.length_a   1.000
_cell.length_b   1.000
_cell.length_c   1.000
_cell.angle_alpha   90.00
_cell.angle_beta   90.00
_cell.angle_gamma   90.00
#
_symmetry.space_group_name_H-M   'P 1'
#
loop_
_entity.id
_entity.type
_entity.pdbx_description
1 polymer ?
#
loop_
_entity_poly.entity_id
_entity_poly.type
_entity_poly.pdbx_seq_one_letter_code
_entity_poly.pdbx_strand_id
1 'polypeptide(L)'
;MVASTNLNIELEPYQTVLKRKYIPYLLFLFHTFAFVSVIFLIDHLCERRNKRSLRVGLLLCVITSVSVGLALYVLLLYFNVCL
;
A
#
# COMPACT_ATOMS: atom_id res chain seq x y z
N MET A 1 -5.44 20.07 -22.71
CA MET A 1 -4.48 19.03 -23.14
C MET A 1 -3.09 19.65 -23.07
N VAL A 2 -2.39 19.46 -21.95
CA VAL A 2 -0.98 19.88 -21.84
C VAL A 2 -0.15 18.71 -22.38
N ALA A 3 0.56 18.98 -23.48
CA ALA A 3 1.40 18.02 -24.17
C ALA A 3 2.46 17.49 -23.20
N SER A 4 2.45 16.17 -22.99
CA SER A 4 3.54 15.43 -22.35
C SER A 4 4.76 15.51 -23.25
N THR A 5 5.56 16.56 -23.09
CA THR A 5 6.91 16.59 -23.63
C THR A 5 7.66 15.39 -23.05
N ASN A 6 8.29 14.63 -23.95
CA ASN A 6 9.21 13.53 -23.64
C ASN A 6 10.38 14.04 -22.78
N LEU A 7 10.13 14.23 -21.50
CA LEU A 7 11.16 14.32 -20.49
C LEU A 7 11.62 12.88 -20.26
N ASN A 8 12.54 12.46 -21.13
CA ASN A 8 13.47 11.37 -20.84
C ASN A 8 14.35 11.88 -19.70
N ILE A 9 13.78 11.93 -18.49
CA ILE A 9 14.53 12.25 -17.29
C ILE A 9 15.37 11.01 -17.05
N GLU A 10 16.55 11.00 -17.65
CA GLU A 10 17.69 10.21 -17.19
C GLU A 10 18.00 10.67 -15.77
N LEU A 11 17.17 10.23 -14.81
CA LEU A 11 17.60 10.19 -13.42
C LEU A 11 18.80 9.27 -13.43
N GLU A 12 19.99 9.86 -13.29
CA GLU A 12 21.22 9.16 -12.94
C GLU A 12 20.90 8.02 -11.97
N PRO A 13 21.55 6.86 -12.10
CA PRO A 13 21.16 5.67 -11.37
C PRO A 13 21.48 5.89 -9.90
N TYR A 14 20.56 6.53 -9.18
CA TYR A 14 20.50 6.42 -7.74
C TYR A 14 20.61 4.93 -7.46
N GLN A 15 21.60 4.55 -6.66
CA GLN A 15 21.70 3.21 -6.10
C GLN A 15 20.51 3.03 -5.15
N THR A 16 19.31 2.98 -5.69
CA THR A 16 18.10 2.76 -4.95
C THR A 16 18.10 1.29 -4.56
N VAL A 17 17.86 1.02 -3.28
CA VAL A 17 17.69 -0.34 -2.72
C VAL A 17 16.68 -1.16 -3.56
N LEU A 18 15.79 -0.47 -4.27
CA LEU A 18 14.77 -1.04 -5.14
C LEU A 18 14.96 -0.58 -6.60
N LYS A 19 15.15 -1.52 -7.54
CA LYS A 19 15.17 -1.19 -8.98
C LYS A 19 13.76 -0.81 -9.44
N ARG A 20 13.65 0.28 -10.21
CA ARG A 20 12.36 0.84 -10.72
C ARG A 20 11.46 -0.19 -11.41
N LYS A 21 12.05 -1.18 -12.08
CA LYS A 21 11.35 -2.32 -12.72
C LYS A 21 10.45 -3.11 -11.76
N TYR A 22 10.77 -3.16 -10.46
CA TYR A 22 10.01 -3.94 -9.47
C TYR A 22 8.92 -3.14 -8.75
N ILE A 23 8.89 -1.81 -8.87
CA ILE A 23 7.87 -0.95 -8.26
C ILE A 23 6.44 -1.37 -8.61
N PRO A 24 6.07 -1.63 -9.88
CA PRO A 24 4.69 -2.04 -10.22
C PRO A 24 4.30 -3.40 -9.61
N TYR A 25 5.25 -4.33 -9.46
CA TYR A 25 5.00 -5.63 -8.82
C TYR A 25 4.74 -5.46 -7.32
N LEU A 26 5.53 -4.60 -6.65
CA LEU A 26 5.34 -4.28 -5.24
C LEU A 26 4.02 -3.54 -5.01
N LEU A 27 3.65 -2.62 -5.89
CA LEU A 27 2.37 -1.92 -5.85
C LEU A 27 1.20 -2.91 -5.86
N PHE A 28 1.24 -3.89 -6.76
CA PHE A 28 0.20 -4.91 -6.84
C PHE A 28 0.15 -5.77 -5.56
N LEU A 29 1.31 -6.22 -5.07
CA LEU A 29 1.42 -7.03 -3.85
C LEU A 29 0.85 -6.31 -2.61
N PHE A 30 1.27 -5.07 -2.38
CA PHE A 30 0.84 -4.29 -1.22
C PHE A 30 -0.64 -3.90 -1.29
N HIS A 31 -1.17 -3.57 -2.48
CA HIS A 31 -2.60 -3.31 -2.62
C HIS A 31 -3.45 -4.56 -2.39
N THR A 32 -3.03 -5.71 -2.91
CA THR A 32 -3.76 -6.97 -2.68
C THR A 32 -3.76 -7.31 -1.19
N PHE A 33 -2.61 -7.16 -0.53
CA PHE A 33 -2.48 -7.42 0.90
C PHE A 33 -3.32 -6.46 1.76
N ALA A 34 -3.30 -5.16 1.43
CA ALA A 34 -4.14 -4.16 2.10
C ALA A 34 -5.64 -4.45 1.91
N PHE A 35 -6.05 -4.85 0.71
CA PHE A 35 -7.45 -5.21 0.43
C PHE A 35 -7.91 -6.41 1.28
N VAL A 36 -7.12 -7.48 1.31
CA VAL A 36 -7.40 -8.67 2.14
C VAL A 36 -7.47 -8.30 3.63
N SER A 37 -6.56 -7.45 4.10
CA SER A 37 -6.52 -6.99 5.49
C SER A 37 -7.80 -6.24 5.87
N VAL A 38 -8.28 -5.35 4.99
CA VAL A 38 -9.53 -4.60 5.20
C VAL A 38 -10.74 -5.53 5.23
N ILE A 39 -10.82 -6.52 4.33
CA ILE A 39 -11.90 -7.52 4.34
C ILE A 39 -11.92 -8.26 5.68
N PHE A 40 -10.77 -8.72 6.16
CA PHE A 40 -10.67 -9.47 7.41
C PHE A 40 -11.07 -8.61 8.63
N LEU A 41 -10.74 -7.32 8.60
CA LEU A 41 -11.17 -6.38 9.63
C LEU A 41 -12.69 -6.20 9.63
N ILE A 42 -13.30 -6.07 8.45
CA ILE A 42 -14.76 -5.95 8.29
C ILE A 42 -15.46 -7.23 8.77
N ASP A 43 -14.94 -8.40 8.40
CA ASP A 43 -15.48 -9.69 8.83
C ASP A 43 -15.46 -9.82 10.37
N HIS A 44 -14.32 -9.50 11.00
CA HIS A 44 -14.19 -9.45 12.46
C HIS A 44 -15.07 -8.37 13.10
N LEU A 45 -15.40 -7.28 12.40
CA LEU A 45 -16.33 -6.25 12.87
C LEU A 45 -17.79 -6.74 12.85
N CYS A 46 -18.15 -7.55 11.86
CA CYS A 46 -19.47 -8.14 11.65
C CYS A 46 -19.76 -9.34 12.57
N GLU A 47 -18.73 -10.00 13.11
CA GLU A 47 -18.89 -11.12 14.02
C GLU A 47 -19.64 -10.72 15.31
N ARG A 48 -20.64 -11.52 15.72
CA ARG A 48 -21.55 -11.18 16.84
C ARG A 48 -20.77 -10.85 18.12
N ARG A 49 -21.22 -9.76 18.78
CA ARG A 49 -20.64 -9.11 19.98
C ARG A 49 -20.18 -10.06 21.12
N ASN A 50 -20.71 -11.28 21.21
CA ASN A 50 -20.43 -12.24 22.28
C ASN A 50 -19.05 -12.92 22.24
N LYS A 51 -18.32 -12.93 21.11
CA LYS A 51 -16.96 -13.52 21.03
C LYS A 51 -15.85 -12.48 20.79
N ARG A 52 -16.20 -11.19 20.79
CA ARG A 52 -15.32 -10.14 20.32
C ARG A 52 -14.30 -9.74 21.38
N SER A 53 -13.05 -10.16 21.19
CA SER A 53 -11.92 -9.68 22.01
C SER A 53 -11.46 -8.30 21.54
N LEU A 54 -11.56 -7.30 22.42
CA LEU A 54 -11.09 -5.93 22.15
C LEU A 54 -9.60 -5.87 21.77
N ARG A 55 -8.77 -6.75 22.36
CA ARG A 55 -7.33 -6.83 22.07
C ARG A 55 -7.06 -7.26 20.63
N VAL A 56 -7.81 -8.25 20.15
CA VAL A 56 -7.67 -8.76 18.77
C VAL A 56 -8.11 -7.70 17.77
N GLY A 57 -9.23 -7.03 18.03
CA GLY A 57 -9.72 -5.95 17.16
C GLY A 57 -8.73 -4.77 17.03
N LEU A 58 -8.06 -4.37 18.12
CA LEU A 58 -7.03 -3.33 18.08
C LEU A 58 -5.80 -3.76 17.28
N LEU A 59 -5.29 -4.98 17.50
CA LEU A 59 -4.16 -5.51 16.75
C LEU A 59 -4.46 -5.58 15.24
N LEU A 60 -5.65 -6.06 14.90
CA LEU A 60 -6.09 -6.15 13.51
C LEU A 60 -6.18 -4.76 12.87
N CYS A 61 -6.72 -3.78 13.60
CA CYS A 61 -6.77 -2.39 13.15
C CYS A 61 -5.37 -1.82 12.89
N VAL A 62 -4.41 -2.04 13.78
CA VAL A 62 -3.01 -1.59 13.59
C VAL A 62 -2.39 -2.22 12.34
N ILE A 63 -2.56 -3.53 12.16
CA ILE A 63 -2.05 -4.24 10.97
C ILE A 63 -2.67 -3.67 9.69
N THR A 64 -4.00 -3.47 9.69
CA THR A 64 -4.68 -2.89 8.53
C THR A 64 -4.20 -1.47 8.23
N SER A 65 -4.03 -0.62 9.24
CA SER A 65 -3.55 0.76 9.08
C SER A 65 -2.14 0.80 8.48
N VAL A 66 -1.22 -0.02 8.99
CA VAL A 66 0.15 -0.13 8.45
C VAL A 66 0.14 -0.64 7.01
N SER A 67 -0.66 -1.67 6.72
CA SER A 67 -0.74 -2.26 5.37
C SER A 67 -1.32 -1.28 4.33
N VAL A 68 -2.36 -0.53 4.68
CA VAL A 68 -2.94 0.52 3.81
C VAL A 68 -1.96 1.69 3.65
N GLY A 69 -1.28 2.10 4.72
CA GLY A 69 -0.27 3.15 4.67
C GLY A 69 0.89 2.80 3.74
N LEU A 70 1.41 1.57 3.82
CA LEU A 70 2.45 1.07 2.91
C LEU A 70 1.97 1.00 1.46
N ALA A 71 0.73 0.54 1.24
CA ALA A 71 0.17 0.50 -0.10
C ALA A 71 0.05 1.90 -0.73
N LEU A 72 -0.41 2.89 0.04
CA LEU A 72 -0.47 4.29 -0.40
C LEU A 72 0.92 4.88 -0.66
N TYR A 73 1.90 4.58 0.20
CA TYR A 73 3.28 5.02 0.01
C TYR A 73 3.88 4.49 -1.31
N VAL A 74 3.68 3.20 -1.60
CA VAL A 74 4.16 2.59 -2.85
C VAL A 74 3.42 3.14 -4.07
N LEU A 75 2.12 3.45 -3.93
CA LEU A 75 1.34 4.12 -4.97
C LEU A 75 1.92 5.52 -5.28
N LEU A 76 2.25 6.31 -4.25
CA LEU A 76 2.85 7.64 -4.42
C LEU A 76 4.24 7.57 -5.05
N LEU A 77 5.05 6.57 -4.68
CA LEU A 77 6.34 6.29 -5.33
C LEU A 77 6.17 5.95 -6.81
N TYR A 78 5.14 5.17 -7.17
CA TYR A 78 4.88 4.81 -8.55
C TYR A 78 4.56 6.03 -9.43
N PHE A 79 3.80 6.99 -8.91
CA PHE A 79 3.50 8.24 -9.62
C PHE A 79 4.63 9.28 -9.56
N ASN A 80 5.81 8.93 -9.02
CA ASN A 80 6.93 9.84 -8.81
C ASN A 80 6.53 11.11 -7.99
N VAL A 81 5.48 11.05 -7.17
CA VAL A 81 5.02 12.22 -6.39
C VAL A 81 5.94 12.47 -5.18
N CYS A 82 6.61 11.43 -4.70
CA CYS A 82 7.54 11.49 -3.56
C CYS A 82 9.02 11.40 -3.99
N LEU A 83 9.35 11.69 -5.25
CA LEU A 83 10.70 11.59 -5.81
C LEU A 83 11.19 12.96 -6.28
#